data_AF-A0A2K6LAQ6-F1
#
_entry.id   AF-A0A2K6LAQ6-F1
#
_cell.length_a   1.000
_cell.length_b   1.000
_cell.length_c   1.000
_cell.angle_alpha   90.00
_cell.angle_beta   90.00
_cell.angle_gamma   90.00
#
_symmetry.space_group_name_H-M   'P 1'
#
loop_
_entity.id
_entity.type
_entity.pdbx_description
1 polymer ?
#
loop_
_entity_poly.entity_id
_entity_poly.type
_entity_poly.pdbx_seq_one_letter_code
_entity_poly.pdbx_strand_id
1 'polypeptide(L)'
;MRSIPIATACTIYHKFFCETNLDAYDPYLIAMSSIYLAGKVEEQHLRTRDIINVSNRYFNPSGEPLELDSRFWELRDSIVQCELLMLRVLRFQVSFQHPHKYLLHYLVSLKNWLNRHSWQRTPVAVTAWALLRDSYHGGLCLRFQAQHIAVAVLYLALQVYGVEVPAEVEAEKPWWQIYTMDTEIP
;
A
#
# COMPACT_ATOMS: atom_id res chain seq x y z
N MET A 1 -2.62 11.35 1.55
CA MET A 1 -1.19 11.12 1.83
C MET A 1 -0.90 10.26 3.06
N ARG A 2 -1.85 9.94 3.97
CA ARG A 2 -1.60 9.09 5.15
C ARG A 2 -1.45 7.57 4.88
N SER A 3 -1.28 7.15 3.63
CA SER A 3 -1.30 5.72 3.25
C SER A 3 0.06 5.16 2.84
N ILE A 4 1.12 5.96 2.75
CA ILE A 4 2.43 5.48 2.28
C ILE A 4 3.10 4.53 3.28
N PRO A 5 3.25 4.85 4.58
CA PRO A 5 3.86 3.90 5.54
C PRO A 5 3.11 2.56 5.63
N ILE A 6 1.79 2.57 5.48
CA ILE A 6 0.98 1.36 5.46
C ILE A 6 1.25 0.55 4.19
N ALA A 7 1.33 1.21 3.03
CA ALA A 7 1.66 0.57 1.77
C ALA A 7 3.07 -0.06 1.79
N THR A 8 4.04 0.65 2.36
CA THR A 8 5.40 0.14 2.61
C THR A 8 5.35 -1.08 3.52
N ALA A 9 4.63 -1.01 4.64
CA ALA A 9 4.47 -2.14 5.56
C ALA A 9 3.85 -3.37 4.89
N CYS A 10 2.77 -3.21 4.11
CA CYS A 10 2.16 -4.30 3.35
C CYS A 10 3.12 -4.88 2.32
N THR A 11 3.90 -4.05 1.61
CA THR A 11 4.85 -4.50 0.59
C THR A 11 5.99 -5.30 1.23
N ILE A 12 6.52 -4.82 2.36
CA ILE A 12 7.53 -5.52 3.17
C ILE A 12 6.98 -6.88 3.63
N TYR A 13 5.77 -6.90 4.18
CA TYR A 13 5.10 -8.12 4.66
C TYR A 13 4.97 -9.17 3.55
N HIS A 14 4.40 -8.80 2.41
CA HIS A 14 4.23 -9.70 1.28
C HIS A 14 5.59 -10.19 0.75
N LYS A 15 6.57 -9.29 0.61
CA LYS A 15 7.89 -9.65 0.08
C LYS A 15 8.61 -10.61 1.02
N PHE A 16 8.50 -10.43 2.33
CA PHE A 16 9.08 -11.34 3.32
C PHE A 16 8.53 -12.76 3.17
N PHE A 17 7.20 -12.91 3.05
CA PHE A 17 6.57 -14.23 2.88
C PHE A 17 6.74 -14.83 1.48
N CYS A 18 7.14 -14.05 0.47
CA CYS A 18 7.59 -14.59 -0.81
C CYS A 18 9.00 -15.20 -0.75
N GLU A 19 9.87 -14.72 0.16
CA GLU A 19 11.26 -15.15 0.30
C GLU A 19 11.45 -16.21 1.40
N THR A 20 10.39 -16.52 2.17
CA THR A 20 10.43 -17.40 3.34
C THR A 20 9.28 -18.39 3.34
N ASN A 21 9.37 -19.43 4.18
CA ASN A 21 8.26 -20.36 4.38
C ASN A 21 7.26 -19.76 5.38
N LEU A 22 5.98 -19.68 4.97
CA LEU A 22 4.88 -19.13 5.77
C LEU A 22 4.75 -19.81 7.14
N ASP A 23 4.97 -21.12 7.22
CA ASP A 23 4.75 -21.90 8.44
C ASP A 23 5.85 -21.71 9.50
N ALA A 24 6.96 -21.06 9.15
CA ALA A 24 8.10 -20.88 10.04
C ALA A 24 8.01 -19.63 10.93
N TYR A 25 7.11 -18.69 10.63
CA TYR A 25 7.07 -17.39 11.29
C TYR A 25 5.64 -17.00 11.69
N ASP A 26 5.49 -16.40 12.87
CA ASP A 26 4.22 -15.84 13.30
C ASP A 26 3.85 -14.63 12.41
N PRO A 27 2.77 -14.70 11.60
CA PRO A 27 2.37 -13.61 10.71
C PRO A 27 2.10 -12.30 11.46
N TYR A 28 1.65 -12.36 12.71
CA TYR A 28 1.34 -11.15 13.47
C TYR A 28 2.60 -10.45 13.97
N LEU A 29 3.62 -11.20 14.37
CA LEU A 29 4.94 -10.64 14.67
C LEU A 29 5.56 -10.01 13.42
N ILE A 30 5.51 -10.70 12.27
CA ILE A 30 5.99 -10.13 10.99
C ILE A 30 5.21 -8.86 10.64
N ALA A 31 3.90 -8.82 10.84
CA ALA A 31 3.07 -7.64 10.57
C ALA A 31 3.45 -6.45 11.46
N MET A 32 3.60 -6.67 12.78
CA MET A 32 4.05 -5.63 13.72
C MET A 32 5.44 -5.09 13.36
N SER A 33 6.38 -5.98 13.05
CA SER A 33 7.73 -5.60 12.61
C SER A 33 7.74 -4.91 11.24
N SER A 34 6.85 -5.29 10.33
CA SER A 34 6.68 -4.61 9.03
C SER A 34 6.22 -3.17 9.21
N ILE A 35 5.26 -2.93 10.09
CA ILE A 35 4.78 -1.58 10.43
C ILE A 35 5.91 -0.76 11.09
N TYR A 36 6.63 -1.37 12.03
CA TYR A 36 7.74 -0.72 12.72
C TYR A 36 8.86 -0.31 11.76
N LEU A 37 9.27 -1.22 10.87
CA LEU A 37 10.28 -0.98 9.86
C LEU A 37 9.83 0.08 8.83
N ALA A 38 8.60 -0.03 8.33
CA ALA A 38 8.04 0.93 7.38
C ALA A 38 7.99 2.36 7.94
N GLY A 39 7.67 2.52 9.24
CA GLY A 39 7.75 3.82 9.91
C GLY A 39 9.15 4.42 9.80
N LYS A 40 10.21 3.62 9.96
CA LYS A 40 11.58 4.10 9.83
C LYS A 40 11.98 4.38 8.38
N VAL A 41 11.58 3.54 7.44
CA VAL A 41 11.85 3.72 6.01
C VAL A 41 11.21 5.01 5.47
N GLU A 42 9.97 5.29 5.87
CA GLU A 42 9.20 6.45 5.41
C GLU A 42 9.34 7.68 6.32
N GLU A 43 10.34 7.67 7.23
CA GLU A 43 10.63 8.75 8.18
C GLU A 43 9.41 9.17 9.05
N GLN A 44 8.50 8.23 9.29
CA GLN A 44 7.32 8.41 10.14
C GLN A 44 7.61 7.88 11.55
N HIS A 45 7.56 8.76 12.55
CA HIS A 45 7.77 8.36 13.93
C HIS A 45 6.61 7.46 14.44
N LEU A 46 6.88 6.16 14.56
CA LEU A 46 5.97 5.16 15.15
C LEU A 46 6.61 4.59 16.43
N ARG A 47 5.92 4.73 17.56
CA ARG A 47 6.39 4.17 18.83
C ARG A 47 6.06 2.68 18.88
N THR A 48 7.05 1.85 19.19
CA THR A 48 6.86 0.40 19.33
C THR A 48 5.76 0.04 20.34
N ARG A 49 5.65 0.81 21.43
CA ARG A 49 4.57 0.65 22.41
C ARG A 49 3.18 0.80 21.79
N ASP A 50 3.01 1.76 20.89
CA ASP A 50 1.70 2.02 20.27
C ASP A 50 1.35 0.89 19.30
N ILE A 51 2.33 0.37 18.55
CA ILE A 51 2.17 -0.82 17.70
C ILE A 51 1.74 -2.04 18.53
N ILE A 52 2.42 -2.30 19.64
CA ILE A 52 2.10 -3.41 20.55
C ILE A 52 0.69 -3.24 21.14
N ASN A 53 0.36 -2.05 21.64
CA ASN A 53 -0.93 -1.79 22.29
C ASN A 53 -2.10 -1.93 21.31
N VAL A 54 -1.96 -1.41 20.09
CA VAL A 54 -2.98 -1.55 19.04
C VAL A 54 -3.12 -3.02 18.64
N SER A 55 -2.03 -3.75 18.51
CA SER A 55 -2.05 -5.18 18.17
C SER A 55 -2.70 -6.00 19.28
N ASN A 56 -2.36 -5.74 20.54
CA ASN A 56 -3.01 -6.39 21.69
C ASN A 56 -4.51 -6.10 21.74
N ARG A 57 -4.93 -4.86 21.46
CA ARG A 57 -6.35 -4.50 21.40
C ARG A 57 -7.08 -5.17 20.24
N TYR A 58 -6.38 -5.43 19.12
CA TYR A 58 -6.93 -6.20 18.01
C TYR A 58 -7.21 -7.66 18.38
N PHE A 59 -6.26 -8.32 19.07
CA PHE A 59 -6.45 -9.71 19.53
C PHE A 59 -7.37 -9.84 20.74
N ASN A 60 -7.44 -8.80 21.57
CA ASN A 60 -8.24 -8.80 22.79
C ASN A 60 -9.14 -7.54 22.85
N PRO A 61 -10.22 -7.48 22.04
CA PRO A 61 -11.06 -6.28 21.90
C PRO A 61 -11.75 -5.84 23.20
N SER A 62 -12.06 -6.79 24.08
CA SER A 62 -12.72 -6.57 25.38
C SER A 62 -11.75 -6.69 26.56
N GLY A 63 -10.47 -6.88 26.30
CA GLY A 63 -9.46 -7.03 27.34
C GLY A 63 -9.01 -5.71 27.95
N GLU A 64 -8.40 -5.84 29.12
CA GLU A 64 -7.67 -4.76 29.77
C GLU A 64 -6.45 -4.33 28.93
N PRO A 65 -6.01 -3.06 29.07
CA PRO A 65 -4.76 -2.61 28.48
C PRO A 65 -3.59 -3.51 28.87
N LEU A 66 -2.65 -3.70 27.95
CA LEU A 66 -1.46 -4.50 28.23
C LEU A 66 -0.62 -3.80 29.30
N GLU A 67 -0.33 -4.51 30.39
CA GLU A 67 0.56 -4.04 31.43
C GLU A 67 2.01 -3.99 30.93
N LEU A 68 2.83 -3.11 31.51
CA LEU A 68 4.26 -3.01 31.17
C LEU A 68 5.08 -4.07 31.91
N ASP A 69 4.70 -5.32 31.71
CA ASP A 69 5.28 -6.51 32.34
C ASP A 69 6.37 -7.16 31.47
N SER A 70 6.87 -8.33 31.89
CA SER A 70 7.88 -9.08 31.14
C SER A 70 7.44 -9.41 29.72
N ARG A 71 6.16 -9.76 29.52
CA ARG A 71 5.60 -10.09 28.21
C ARG A 71 5.66 -8.88 27.26
N PHE A 72 5.37 -7.67 27.74
CA PHE A 72 5.52 -6.47 26.93
C PHE A 72 6.96 -6.29 26.44
N TRP A 73 7.94 -6.43 27.33
CA TRP A 73 9.35 -6.25 26.99
C TRP A 73 9.88 -7.34 26.05
N GLU A 74 9.50 -8.61 26.27
CA GLU A 74 9.82 -9.72 25.38
C GLU A 74 9.25 -9.52 23.97
N LEU A 75 8.00 -9.05 23.85
CA LEU A 75 7.39 -8.77 22.55
C LEU A 75 8.09 -7.60 21.85
N ARG A 76 8.43 -6.55 22.60
CA ARG A 76 9.17 -5.40 22.08
C ARG A 76 10.54 -5.81 21.56
N ASP A 77 11.27 -6.65 22.29
CA ASP A 77 12.56 -7.17 21.85
C ASP A 77 12.40 -8.10 20.64
N SER A 78 11.35 -8.92 20.60
CA SER A 78 11.00 -9.76 19.45
C SER A 78 10.75 -8.93 18.19
N ILE A 79 10.04 -7.80 18.29
CA ILE A 79 9.80 -6.89 17.16
C ILE A 79 11.13 -6.36 16.60
N VAL A 80 12.06 -5.97 17.47
CA VAL A 80 13.37 -5.44 17.09
C VAL A 80 14.24 -6.54 16.45
N GLN A 81 14.25 -7.76 17.00
CA GLN A 81 14.99 -8.87 16.39
C GLN A 81 14.40 -9.27 15.05
N CYS A 82 13.07 -9.33 14.96
CA CYS A 82 12.37 -9.64 13.72
C CYS A 82 12.62 -8.58 12.65
N GLU A 83 12.73 -7.30 13.01
CA GLU A 83 13.14 -6.27 12.07
C GLU A 83 14.52 -6.59 11.44
N LEU A 84 15.52 -6.91 12.27
CA LEU A 84 16.87 -7.24 11.79
C LEU A 84 16.85 -8.46 10.86
N LEU A 85 16.03 -9.46 11.18
CA LEU A 85 15.78 -10.61 10.33
C LEU A 85 15.19 -10.18 8.98
N MET A 86 14.12 -9.39 8.99
CA MET A 86 13.45 -8.93 7.78
C MET A 86 14.39 -8.13 6.88
N LEU A 87 15.22 -7.24 7.45
CA LEU A 87 16.23 -6.50 6.68
C LEU A 87 17.20 -7.44 5.95
N ARG A 88 17.64 -8.53 6.60
CA ARG A 88 18.54 -9.53 5.99
C ARG A 88 17.83 -10.33 4.89
N VAL A 89 16.63 -10.83 5.16
CA VAL A 89 15.82 -11.57 4.18
C VAL A 89 15.56 -10.72 2.94
N LEU A 90 15.19 -9.46 3.14
CA LEU A 90 14.91 -8.51 2.06
C LEU A 90 16.17 -7.91 1.42
N ARG A 91 17.37 -8.33 1.85
CA ARG A 91 18.67 -7.81 1.35
C ARG A 91 18.76 -6.29 1.42
N PHE A 92 18.18 -5.70 2.47
CA PHE A 92 18.07 -4.25 2.68
C PHE A 92 17.33 -3.49 1.57
N GLN A 93 16.61 -4.19 0.67
CA GLN A 93 15.78 -3.60 -0.37
C GLN A 93 14.37 -3.30 0.16
N VAL A 94 14.28 -2.25 0.98
CA VAL A 94 13.07 -1.81 1.66
C VAL A 94 12.49 -0.49 1.13
N SER A 95 13.09 0.09 0.09
CA SER A 95 12.53 1.24 -0.62
C SER A 95 11.67 0.75 -1.77
N PHE A 96 10.43 1.23 -1.85
CA PHE A 96 9.45 0.79 -2.84
C PHE A 96 8.82 1.98 -3.56
N GLN A 97 8.54 1.80 -4.84
CA GLN A 97 7.69 2.72 -5.58
C GLN A 97 6.24 2.35 -5.37
N HIS A 98 5.41 3.31 -4.94
CA HIS A 98 4.01 3.07 -4.66
C HIS A 98 3.09 3.66 -5.75
N PRO A 99 1.98 2.98 -6.10
CA PRO A 99 1.01 3.47 -7.10
C PRO A 99 0.36 4.80 -6.74
N HIS A 100 0.39 5.18 -5.45
CA HIS A 100 -0.25 6.39 -4.92
C HIS A 100 0.16 7.67 -5.67
N LYS A 101 1.44 7.83 -5.98
CA LYS A 101 1.94 9.01 -6.72
C LYS A 101 1.35 9.04 -8.13
N TYR A 102 1.40 7.92 -8.84
CA TYR A 102 0.90 7.78 -10.20
C TYR A 102 -0.62 8.00 -10.26
N LEU A 103 -1.37 7.39 -9.34
CA LEU A 103 -2.83 7.55 -9.28
C LEU A 103 -3.22 9.02 -9.09
N LEU A 104 -2.50 9.76 -8.24
CA LEU A 104 -2.74 11.19 -8.06
C LEU A 104 -2.51 11.95 -9.38
N HIS A 105 -1.41 11.68 -10.08
CA HIS A 105 -1.13 12.33 -11.37
C HIS A 105 -2.21 12.00 -12.42
N TYR A 106 -2.60 10.74 -12.54
CA TYR A 106 -3.61 10.31 -13.52
C TYR A 106 -4.99 10.91 -13.22
N LEU A 107 -5.41 10.98 -11.95
CA LEU A 107 -6.66 11.62 -11.55
C LEU A 107 -6.68 13.12 -11.89
N VAL A 108 -5.57 13.82 -11.70
CA VAL A 108 -5.45 15.24 -12.05
C VAL A 108 -5.52 15.44 -13.56
N SER A 109 -4.83 14.61 -14.34
CA SER A 109 -4.90 14.65 -15.81
C SER A 109 -6.31 14.37 -16.34
N LEU A 110 -6.97 13.31 -15.85
CA LEU A 110 -8.33 12.96 -16.26
C LEU A 110 -9.36 14.04 -15.90
N LYS A 111 -9.21 14.68 -14.73
CA LYS A 111 -10.07 15.80 -14.33
C LYS A 111 -10.06 16.94 -15.35
N ASN A 112 -8.94 17.16 -16.04
CA ASN A 112 -8.82 18.21 -17.05
C ASN A 112 -9.45 17.80 -18.40
N TRP A 113 -9.54 16.49 -18.67
CA TRP A 113 -10.14 15.96 -19.90
C TRP A 113 -11.65 15.80 -19.79
N LEU A 114 -12.17 15.53 -18.59
CA LEU A 114 -13.60 15.30 -18.34
C LEU A 114 -14.39 16.59 -18.10
N ASN A 115 -15.68 16.59 -18.48
CA ASN A 115 -16.58 17.69 -18.16
C ASN A 115 -16.71 17.86 -16.63
N ARG A 116 -16.54 19.10 -16.14
CA ARG A 116 -16.60 19.44 -14.70
C ARG A 116 -17.87 18.94 -14.02
N HIS A 117 -19.01 18.99 -14.71
CA HIS A 117 -20.29 18.54 -14.15
C HIS A 117 -20.37 17.03 -13.97
N SER A 118 -19.79 16.26 -14.90
CA SER A 118 -19.74 14.79 -14.80
C SER A 118 -18.80 14.37 -13.68
N TRP A 119 -17.59 14.95 -13.64
CA TRP A 119 -16.58 14.64 -12.64
C TRP A 119 -17.04 14.91 -11.20
N GLN A 120 -17.77 16.01 -10.96
CA GLN A 120 -18.28 16.34 -9.63
C GLN A 120 -19.39 15.40 -9.14
N ARG A 121 -20.13 14.76 -10.05
CA ARG A 121 -21.22 13.85 -9.72
C ARG A 121 -20.76 12.41 -9.49
N THR A 122 -19.63 12.00 -10.06
CA THR A 122 -19.13 10.63 -9.98
C THR A 122 -17.93 10.53 -9.02
N PRO A 123 -17.99 9.73 -7.94
CA PRO A 123 -16.90 9.61 -6.98
C PRO A 123 -15.77 8.68 -7.47
N VAL A 124 -15.35 8.81 -8.73
CA VAL A 124 -14.29 8.02 -9.38
C VAL A 124 -13.00 8.04 -8.57
N ALA A 125 -12.56 9.24 -8.13
CA ALA A 125 -11.35 9.37 -7.35
C ALA A 125 -11.43 8.58 -6.02
N VAL A 126 -12.55 8.68 -5.31
CA VAL A 126 -12.75 7.99 -4.03
C VAL A 126 -12.71 6.47 -4.23
N THR A 127 -13.41 5.97 -5.25
CA THR A 127 -13.42 4.54 -5.60
C THR A 127 -12.05 4.05 -6.04
N ALA A 128 -11.32 4.80 -6.86
CA ALA A 128 -9.96 4.43 -7.27
C ALA A 128 -9.00 4.33 -6.07
N TRP A 129 -9.10 5.26 -5.10
CA TRP A 129 -8.32 5.18 -3.85
C TRP A 129 -8.71 3.99 -2.97
N ALA A 130 -9.99 3.63 -2.93
CA ALA A 130 -10.46 2.43 -2.22
C ALA A 130 -9.93 1.15 -2.87
N LEU A 131 -10.07 1.01 -4.18
CA LEU A 131 -9.53 -0.11 -4.96
C LEU A 131 -8.00 -0.23 -4.81
N LEU A 132 -7.29 0.91 -4.77
CA LEU A 132 -5.85 0.90 -4.52
C LEU A 132 -5.52 0.36 -3.13
N ARG A 133 -6.28 0.73 -2.09
CA ARG A 133 -6.11 0.16 -0.75
C ARG A 133 -6.34 -1.34 -0.75
N ASP A 134 -7.41 -1.79 -1.42
CA ASP A 134 -7.76 -3.20 -1.51
C ASP A 134 -6.67 -4.02 -2.21
N SER A 135 -5.96 -3.42 -3.17
CA SER A 135 -4.84 -4.09 -3.86
C SER A 135 -3.71 -4.56 -2.93
N TYR A 136 -3.54 -3.93 -1.76
CA TYR A 136 -2.52 -4.30 -0.76
C TYR A 136 -2.93 -5.47 0.14
N HIS A 137 -4.19 -5.92 0.10
CA HIS A 137 -4.57 -7.17 0.75
C HIS A 137 -3.91 -8.38 0.08
N GLY A 138 -3.55 -8.27 -1.21
CA GLY A 138 -2.78 -9.27 -1.94
C GLY A 138 -1.39 -8.79 -2.35
N GLY A 139 -0.61 -9.70 -2.94
CA GLY A 139 0.74 -9.41 -3.44
C GLY A 139 0.80 -8.67 -4.78
N LEU A 140 -0.23 -7.91 -5.17
CA LEU A 140 -0.23 -7.19 -6.47
C LEU A 140 0.93 -6.21 -6.58
N CYS A 141 1.30 -5.56 -5.47
CA CYS A 141 2.45 -4.67 -5.36
C CYS A 141 3.80 -5.32 -5.69
N LEU A 142 3.90 -6.66 -5.66
CA LEU A 142 5.11 -7.40 -6.03
C LEU A 142 5.08 -7.90 -7.47
N ARG A 143 3.89 -8.08 -8.05
CA ARG A 143 3.69 -8.68 -9.37
C ARG A 143 3.68 -7.66 -10.49
N PHE A 144 3.27 -6.42 -10.20
CA PHE A 144 3.08 -5.38 -11.20
C PHE A 144 3.74 -4.07 -10.78
N GLN A 145 4.21 -3.32 -11.78
CA GLN A 145 4.78 -1.98 -11.56
C GLN A 145 3.71 -1.03 -10.98
N ALA A 146 4.17 -0.08 -10.17
CA ALA A 146 3.31 0.87 -9.47
C ALA A 146 2.40 1.66 -10.41
N GLN A 147 2.92 2.07 -11.57
CA GLN A 147 2.17 2.77 -12.62
C GLN A 147 1.02 1.92 -13.18
N HIS A 148 1.24 0.63 -13.41
CA HIS A 148 0.22 -0.28 -13.96
C HIS A 148 -0.91 -0.51 -12.97
N ILE A 149 -0.61 -0.66 -11.67
CA ILE A 149 -1.62 -0.80 -10.63
C ILE A 149 -2.48 0.48 -10.57
N ALA A 150 -1.85 1.66 -10.61
CA ALA A 150 -2.54 2.94 -10.57
C ALA A 150 -3.50 3.15 -11.76
N VAL A 151 -3.06 2.78 -12.97
CA VAL A 151 -3.93 2.80 -14.16
C VAL A 151 -5.07 1.79 -14.04
N ALA A 152 -4.80 0.57 -13.57
CA ALA A 152 -5.80 -0.49 -13.47
C ALA A 152 -6.93 -0.13 -12.49
N VAL A 153 -6.61 0.39 -11.30
CA VAL A 153 -7.63 0.80 -10.31
C VAL A 153 -8.45 1.99 -10.79
N LEU A 154 -7.83 2.89 -11.56
CA LEU A 154 -8.50 4.04 -12.16
C LEU A 154 -9.44 3.62 -13.28
N TYR A 155 -8.97 2.74 -14.17
CA TYR A 155 -9.79 2.15 -15.23
C TYR A 155 -11.01 1.44 -14.63
N LEU A 156 -10.81 0.61 -13.62
CA LEU A 156 -11.91 -0.08 -12.94
C LEU A 156 -12.90 0.91 -12.29
N ALA A 157 -12.41 1.98 -11.65
CA ALA A 157 -13.28 3.00 -11.08
C ALA A 157 -14.13 3.73 -12.14
N LEU A 158 -13.56 4.02 -13.31
CA LEU A 158 -14.30 4.63 -14.43
C LEU A 158 -15.39 3.69 -14.97
N GLN A 159 -15.06 2.41 -15.14
CA GLN A 159 -16.01 1.38 -15.58
C GLN A 159 -17.18 1.22 -14.59
N VAL A 160 -16.91 1.23 -13.28
CA VAL A 160 -17.94 1.13 -12.23
C VAL A 160 -18.98 2.26 -12.33
N TYR A 161 -18.57 3.47 -12.71
CA TYR A 161 -19.48 4.61 -12.84
C TYR A 161 -19.93 4.88 -14.29
N GLY A 162 -19.55 4.03 -15.25
CA GLY A 162 -19.87 4.24 -16.66
C GLY A 162 -19.32 5.56 -17.22
N VAL A 163 -18.17 6.02 -16.72
CA VAL A 163 -17.54 7.25 -17.19
C VAL A 163 -16.62 6.94 -18.35
N GLU A 164 -17.02 7.33 -19.54
CA GLU A 164 -16.19 7.26 -20.74
C GLU A 164 -15.20 8.42 -20.78
N VAL A 165 -13.96 8.13 -21.18
CA VAL A 165 -12.93 9.17 -21.32
C VAL A 165 -13.09 9.83 -22.70
N PRO A 166 -13.25 11.16 -22.77
CA PRO A 166 -13.38 11.87 -24.05
C PRO A 166 -12.18 11.60 -24.95
N ALA A 167 -12.43 11.54 -26.26
CA ALA A 167 -11.45 11.25 -27.32
C ALA A 167 -10.92 9.80 -27.40
N GLU A 168 -11.46 8.83 -26.64
CA GLU A 168 -11.10 7.41 -26.82
C GLU A 168 -11.48 6.85 -28.21
N VAL A 169 -12.57 7.36 -28.81
CA VAL A 169 -13.04 6.95 -30.15
C VAL A 169 -12.17 7.52 -31.28
N GLU A 170 -11.50 8.66 -31.04
CA GLU A 170 -10.67 9.36 -32.03
C GLU A 170 -9.16 9.12 -31.83
N ALA A 171 -8.76 8.56 -30.69
CA ALA A 171 -7.36 8.31 -30.38
C ALA A 171 -6.85 7.02 -31.02
N GLU A 172 -5.65 7.07 -31.61
CA GLU A 172 -4.97 5.88 -32.15
C GLU A 172 -4.65 4.83 -31.06
N LYS A 173 -4.57 5.25 -29.80
CA LYS A 173 -4.28 4.41 -28.64
C LYS A 173 -5.23 4.75 -27.50
N PRO A 174 -5.68 3.74 -26.73
CA PRO A 174 -6.52 4.00 -25.57
C PRO A 174 -5.77 4.81 -24.52
N TRP A 175 -6.49 5.65 -23.78
CA TRP A 175 -5.92 6.64 -22.86
C TRP A 175 -4.99 6.02 -21.81
N TRP A 176 -5.26 4.78 -21.38
CA TRP A 176 -4.43 4.09 -20.39
C TRP A 176 -3.05 3.73 -20.93
N GLN A 177 -2.89 3.49 -22.23
CA GLN A 177 -1.58 3.19 -22.82
C GLN A 177 -0.61 4.37 -22.71
N ILE A 178 -1.12 5.61 -22.72
CA ILE A 178 -0.28 6.81 -22.50
C ILE A 178 0.38 6.75 -21.11
N TYR A 179 -0.30 6.15 -20.13
CA TYR A 179 0.17 6.03 -18.76
C TYR A 179 0.94 4.75 -18.45
N THR A 180 0.84 3.73 -19.31
CA THR A 180 1.57 2.45 -19.18
C THR A 180 2.72 2.30 -20.16
N MET A 181 2.88 3.20 -21.12
CA MET A 181 4.11 3.29 -21.88
C MET A 181 5.22 3.51 -20.86
N ASP A 182 6.13 2.55 -20.76
CA ASP A 182 7.42 2.75 -20.12
C ASP A 182 8.04 3.96 -20.82
N THR A 183 7.81 5.15 -20.28
CA THR A 183 8.64 6.29 -20.60
C THR A 183 10.00 5.86 -20.09
N GLU A 184 10.82 5.32 -20.99
CA GLU A 184 12.25 5.55 -20.96
C GLU A 184 12.39 7.07 -20.80
N ILE A 185 12.45 7.52 -19.54
CA ILE A 185 12.86 8.87 -19.21
C ILE A 185 14.31 8.91 -19.69
N PRO A 186 14.64 9.73 -20.71
CA PRO A 186 16.02 9.86 -21.17
C PRO A 186 16.93 10.42 -20.07
#